data_AF-X1JB37-F1
#
_entry.id   AF-X1JB37-F1
#
_cell.length_a   1.000
_cell.length_b   1.000
_cell.length_c   1.000
_cell.angle_alpha   90.00
_cell.angle_beta   90.00
_cell.angle_gamma   90.00
#
_symmetry.space_group_name_H-M   'P 1'
#
loop_
_entity.id
_entity.type
_entity.pdbx_description
1 polymer ?
#
loop_
_entity_poly.entity_id
_entity_poly.type
_entity_poly.pdbx_seq_one_letter_code
_entity_poly.pdbx_strand_id
1 'polypeptide(L)'
;SNCGSEKISRNKEGILKCDSCFSQNTTKVYKNVKICPKCNSSLIVKVFEKKKQINEKYIQLIRNTRSFIIPFRELINKLSLLRNKLKKVREPPFKCYHFPSLEAELITLYRLFIHVKKEVYENIRREYDHIFMNRNYFIDISTQPNTNIPIIIGILENLNHEHNSLSIFIENNLKKISDKIQEIDAKIKFLEDIRNHFQKFNSIIEFTRDEKALYALRCKLAKGFNPLNEYSNERGTLLISNLYIYFIHEYG
;
A
#
# COMPACT_ATOMS: atom_id res chain seq x y z
N SER A 1 25.31 -59.60 -0.96
CA SER A 1 24.70 -58.25 -1.02
C SER A 1 25.81 -57.22 -0.92
N ASN A 2 26.14 -56.50 -1.99
CA ASN A 2 27.19 -55.47 -1.97
C ASN A 2 26.63 -54.15 -1.44
N CYS A 3 27.14 -53.75 -0.29
CA CYS A 3 26.77 -52.53 0.43
C CYS A 3 27.66 -51.38 -0.07
N GLY A 4 27.10 -50.51 -0.92
CA GLY A 4 27.80 -49.37 -1.54
C GLY A 4 27.90 -48.13 -0.66
N SER A 5 28.01 -48.29 0.67
CA SER A 5 28.06 -47.16 1.61
C SER A 5 29.48 -46.59 1.71
N GLU A 6 29.59 -45.26 1.65
CA GLU A 6 30.86 -44.52 1.77
C GLU A 6 31.27 -44.27 3.25
N LYS A 7 30.42 -44.64 4.22
CA LYS A 7 30.65 -44.40 5.65
C LYS A 7 31.37 -45.59 6.30
N ILE A 8 32.65 -45.40 6.59
CA ILE A 8 33.55 -46.38 7.20
C ILE A 8 34.05 -45.82 8.53
N SER A 9 33.87 -46.57 9.61
CA SER A 9 34.45 -46.26 10.93
C SER A 9 35.55 -47.25 11.30
N ARG A 10 36.30 -46.89 12.35
CA ARG A 10 37.41 -47.69 12.87
C ARG A 10 37.02 -48.23 14.24
N ASN A 11 37.11 -49.55 14.43
CA ASN A 11 36.86 -50.14 15.75
C ASN A 11 38.05 -49.87 16.71
N LYS A 12 37.89 -50.22 17.99
CA LYS A 12 38.93 -50.04 19.04
C LYS A 12 40.24 -50.80 18.76
N GLU A 13 40.20 -51.77 17.85
CA GLU A 13 41.34 -52.61 17.43
C GLU A 13 41.99 -52.10 16.13
N GLY A 14 41.51 -50.97 15.57
CA GLY A 14 42.07 -50.34 14.38
C GLY A 14 41.55 -50.87 13.03
N ILE A 15 40.63 -51.84 13.04
CA ILE A 15 40.03 -52.45 11.85
C ILE A 15 38.96 -51.54 11.26
N LEU A 16 39.04 -51.30 9.94
CA LEU A 16 38.08 -50.50 9.19
C LEU A 16 36.82 -51.32 8.91
N LYS A 17 35.65 -50.76 9.21
CA LYS A 17 34.36 -51.43 9.10
C LYS A 17 33.35 -50.48 8.47
N CYS A 18 32.55 -50.97 7.53
CA CYS A 18 31.44 -50.20 7.00
C CYS A 18 30.34 -50.04 8.05
N ASP A 19 29.87 -48.82 8.26
CA ASP A 19 28.89 -48.50 9.31
C ASP A 19 27.50 -49.05 8.99
N SER A 20 27.20 -49.27 7.71
CA SER A 20 25.86 -49.65 7.25
C SER A 20 25.65 -51.16 7.18
N CYS A 21 26.70 -51.92 6.87
CA CYS A 21 26.61 -53.38 6.68
C CYS A 21 27.65 -54.16 7.48
N PHE A 22 28.43 -53.47 8.30
CA PHE A 22 29.39 -54.07 9.22
C PHE A 22 30.49 -54.92 8.57
N SER A 23 30.61 -54.84 7.24
CA SER A 23 31.65 -55.51 6.47
C SER A 23 33.01 -54.88 6.74
N GLN A 24 34.02 -55.73 6.94
CA GLN A 24 35.43 -55.32 7.04
C GLN A 24 36.12 -55.25 5.67
N ASN A 25 35.45 -55.75 4.62
CA ASN A 25 35.93 -55.67 3.23
C ASN A 25 35.70 -54.26 2.70
N THR A 26 36.67 -53.38 2.92
CA THR A 26 36.67 -52.00 2.42
C THR A 26 37.70 -51.84 1.32
N THR A 27 37.26 -51.40 0.14
CA THR A 27 38.14 -51.08 -1.00
C THR A 27 38.32 -49.58 -1.11
N LYS A 28 39.57 -49.13 -1.22
CA LYS A 28 39.86 -47.72 -1.48
C LYS A 28 39.55 -47.40 -2.94
N VAL A 29 38.63 -46.47 -3.17
CA VAL A 29 38.31 -45.96 -4.51
C VAL A 29 38.73 -44.49 -4.57
N TYR A 30 39.53 -44.15 -5.58
CA TYR A 30 39.93 -42.76 -5.82
C TYR A 30 38.84 -42.04 -6.60
N LYS A 31 38.32 -40.94 -6.04
CA LYS A 31 37.33 -40.06 -6.69
C LYS A 31 38.00 -38.77 -7.13
N ASN A 32 38.06 -38.53 -8.44
CA ASN A 32 38.56 -37.26 -8.98
C ASN A 32 37.51 -36.17 -8.79
N VAL A 33 37.76 -35.24 -7.86
CA VAL A 33 36.93 -34.04 -7.65
C VAL A 33 37.60 -32.85 -8.31
N LYS A 34 36.91 -32.19 -9.25
CA LYS A 34 37.42 -30.96 -9.86
C LYS A 34 37.29 -29.82 -8.86
N ILE A 35 38.42 -29.28 -8.42
CA ILE A 35 38.50 -28.24 -7.38
C ILE A 35 39.14 -26.97 -7.98
N CYS A 36 38.60 -25.80 -7.64
CA CYS A 36 39.17 -24.52 -8.06
C CYS A 36 40.53 -24.28 -7.37
N PRO A 37 41.64 -24.05 -8.10
CA PRO A 37 42.97 -23.92 -7.52
C PRO A 37 43.19 -22.63 -6.71
N LYS A 38 42.29 -21.63 -6.81
CA LYS A 38 42.38 -20.38 -6.03
C LYS A 38 41.62 -20.41 -4.70
N CYS A 39 40.51 -21.12 -4.62
CA CYS A 39 39.63 -21.11 -3.43
C CYS A 39 39.27 -22.50 -2.89
N ASN A 40 39.87 -23.55 -3.45
CA ASN A 40 39.64 -24.96 -3.09
C ASN A 40 38.17 -25.42 -3.13
N SER A 41 37.34 -24.72 -3.90
CA SER A 41 35.91 -25.05 -4.04
C SER A 41 35.66 -26.08 -5.14
N SER A 42 34.89 -27.13 -4.84
CA SER A 42 34.42 -28.14 -5.81
C SER A 42 33.24 -27.69 -6.68
N LEU A 43 32.87 -26.41 -6.60
CA LEU A 43 31.59 -25.87 -7.10
C LEU A 43 31.73 -25.12 -8.42
N ILE A 44 32.31 -25.78 -9.42
CA ILE A 44 32.59 -25.19 -10.74
C ILE A 44 31.29 -24.90 -11.54
N VAL A 45 30.14 -25.46 -11.12
CA VAL A 45 28.79 -25.22 -11.68
C VAL A 45 28.08 -23.98 -11.09
N LYS A 46 28.58 -23.33 -10.03
CA LYS A 46 27.84 -22.26 -9.31
C LYS A 46 27.93 -20.83 -9.89
N VAL A 47 28.87 -20.54 -10.78
CA VAL A 47 29.07 -19.15 -11.25
C VAL A 47 28.06 -18.75 -12.33
N PHE A 48 27.73 -19.65 -13.25
CA PHE A 48 26.73 -19.39 -14.29
C PHE A 48 25.33 -19.19 -13.68
N GLU A 49 24.95 -20.03 -12.72
CA GLU A 49 23.72 -19.88 -11.96
C GLU A 49 23.68 -18.55 -11.20
N LYS A 50 24.80 -18.15 -10.58
CA LYS A 50 24.88 -16.86 -9.87
C LYS A 50 24.71 -15.68 -10.82
N LYS A 51 25.34 -15.72 -12.01
CA LYS A 51 25.17 -14.72 -13.07
C LYS A 51 23.70 -14.62 -13.50
N LYS A 52 23.04 -15.76 -13.70
CA LYS A 52 21.60 -15.82 -14.02
C LYS A 52 20.74 -15.20 -12.92
N GLN A 53 20.97 -15.56 -11.66
CA GLN A 53 20.25 -15.00 -10.52
C GLN A 53 20.42 -13.48 -10.40
N ILE A 54 21.62 -12.95 -10.65
CA ILE A 54 21.89 -11.51 -10.62
C ILE A 54 21.06 -10.80 -11.70
N ASN A 55 21.07 -11.33 -12.93
CA ASN A 55 20.26 -10.78 -14.02
C ASN A 55 18.76 -10.82 -13.70
N GLU A 56 18.25 -11.95 -13.19
CA GLU A 56 16.85 -12.09 -12.77
C GLU A 56 16.46 -11.07 -11.69
N LYS A 57 17.32 -10.86 -10.68
CA LYS A 57 17.09 -9.85 -9.65
C LYS A 57 17.09 -8.42 -10.21
N TYR A 58 17.98 -8.12 -11.15
CA TYR A 58 18.01 -6.82 -11.81
C TYR A 58 16.75 -6.58 -12.66
N ILE A 59 16.29 -7.58 -13.42
CA ILE A 59 15.01 -7.51 -14.15
C ILE A 59 13.85 -7.31 -13.18
N GLN A 60 13.86 -8.01 -12.03
CA GLN A 60 12.82 -7.86 -11.02
C GLN A 60 12.82 -6.45 -10.42
N LEU A 61 13.99 -5.88 -10.14
CA LEU A 61 14.13 -4.49 -9.70
C LEU A 61 13.48 -3.53 -10.71
N ILE A 62 13.80 -3.66 -12.00
CA ILE A 62 13.18 -2.84 -13.06
C ILE A 62 11.65 -3.01 -13.06
N ARG A 63 11.14 -4.23 -12.89
CA ARG A 63 9.68 -4.46 -12.82
C ARG A 63 9.06 -3.78 -11.60
N ASN A 64 9.73 -3.85 -10.45
CA ASN A 64 9.25 -3.29 -9.19
C ASN A 64 9.18 -1.76 -9.23
N THR A 65 10.02 -1.06 -10.00
CA THR A 65 9.92 0.41 -10.14
C THR A 65 8.56 0.90 -10.65
N ARG A 66 7.82 0.07 -11.40
CA ARG A 66 6.45 0.39 -11.84
C ARG A 66 5.46 0.54 -10.68
N SER A 67 5.74 -0.10 -9.54
CA SER A 67 4.88 -0.05 -8.36
C SER A 67 4.77 1.36 -7.76
N PHE A 68 5.76 2.22 -7.98
CA PHE A 68 5.77 3.60 -7.48
C PHE A 68 4.58 4.44 -7.95
N ILE A 69 3.96 4.09 -9.08
CA ILE A 69 2.83 4.84 -9.65
C ILE A 69 1.50 4.46 -8.97
N ILE A 70 1.39 3.24 -8.44
CA ILE A 70 0.16 2.70 -7.85
C ILE A 70 -0.43 3.61 -6.77
N PRO A 71 0.32 4.03 -5.73
CA PRO A 71 -0.26 4.81 -4.63
C PRO A 71 -0.74 6.21 -5.11
N PHE A 72 -0.12 6.79 -6.14
CA PHE A 72 -0.61 8.04 -6.73
C PHE A 72 -1.95 7.88 -7.43
N ARG A 73 -2.15 6.77 -8.16
CA ARG A 73 -3.43 6.49 -8.83
C ARG A 73 -4.55 6.35 -7.81
N GLU A 74 -4.30 5.62 -6.72
CA GLU A 74 -5.26 5.44 -5.64
C GLU A 74 -5.65 6.78 -4.99
N LEU A 75 -4.66 7.64 -4.72
CA LEU A 75 -4.92 8.97 -4.16
C LEU A 75 -5.71 9.87 -5.11
N ILE A 76 -5.40 9.88 -6.40
CA ILE A 76 -6.16 10.64 -7.41
C ILE A 76 -7.62 10.18 -7.43
N ASN A 77 -7.85 8.86 -7.40
CA ASN A 77 -9.20 8.31 -7.37
C ASN A 77 -9.95 8.75 -6.11
N LYS A 78 -9.31 8.68 -4.93
CA LYS A 78 -9.89 9.15 -3.67
C LYS A 78 -10.22 10.65 -3.72
N LEU A 79 -9.31 11.49 -4.20
CA LEU A 79 -9.54 12.93 -4.34
C LEU A 79 -10.69 13.25 -5.30
N SER A 80 -10.75 12.58 -6.45
CA SER A 80 -11.84 12.73 -7.42
C SER A 80 -13.20 12.35 -6.80
N LEU A 81 -13.22 11.27 -6.02
CA LEU A 81 -14.41 10.79 -5.33
C LEU A 81 -14.86 11.79 -4.26
N LEU A 82 -13.94 12.36 -3.46
CA LEU A 82 -14.26 13.43 -2.51
C LEU A 82 -14.85 14.66 -3.20
N ARG A 83 -14.25 15.10 -4.31
CA ARG A 83 -14.78 16.22 -5.10
C ARG A 83 -16.22 15.98 -5.54
N ASN A 84 -16.50 14.79 -6.05
CA ASN A 84 -17.84 14.44 -6.53
C ASN A 84 -18.84 14.35 -5.38
N LYS A 85 -18.47 13.75 -4.25
CA LYS A 85 -19.32 13.72 -3.05
C LYS A 85 -19.60 15.13 -2.52
N LEU A 86 -18.58 15.98 -2.43
CA LEU A 86 -18.74 17.37 -1.99
C LEU A 86 -19.71 18.13 -2.91
N LYS A 87 -19.50 18.04 -4.22
CA LYS A 87 -20.41 18.63 -5.20
C LYS A 87 -21.84 18.16 -4.97
N LYS A 88 -22.02 16.85 -4.82
CA LYS A 88 -23.32 16.24 -4.56
C LYS A 88 -23.97 16.82 -3.30
N VAL A 89 -23.29 16.92 -2.16
CA VAL A 89 -23.91 17.46 -0.91
C VAL A 89 -24.22 18.96 -0.96
N ARG A 90 -23.61 19.72 -1.88
CA ARG A 90 -23.91 21.14 -2.11
C ARG A 90 -25.01 21.37 -3.17
N GLU A 91 -25.45 20.33 -3.88
CA GLU A 91 -26.48 20.42 -4.92
C GLU A 91 -27.91 20.45 -4.32
N PRO A 92 -28.85 21.17 -4.98
CA PRO A 92 -30.27 21.15 -4.60
C PRO A 92 -30.88 19.73 -4.68
N PRO A 93 -32.05 19.49 -4.07
CA PRO A 93 -32.88 20.45 -3.33
C PRO A 93 -32.34 20.78 -1.93
N PHE A 94 -31.66 19.84 -1.27
CA PHE A 94 -31.13 20.04 0.08
C PHE A 94 -29.63 20.35 0.06
N LYS A 95 -29.31 21.64 0.16
CA LYS A 95 -27.92 22.12 0.22
C LYS A 95 -27.44 22.13 1.67
N CYS A 96 -26.36 21.42 1.96
CA CYS A 96 -25.72 21.43 3.29
C CYS A 96 -24.51 22.33 3.24
N TYR A 97 -24.42 23.37 4.09
CA TYR A 97 -23.30 24.34 4.08
C TYR A 97 -22.37 24.29 5.30
N HIS A 98 -22.45 23.26 6.15
CA HIS A 98 -21.45 23.09 7.22
C HIS A 98 -20.05 22.98 6.60
N PHE A 99 -19.07 23.47 7.36
CA PHE A 99 -17.68 23.57 6.94
C PHE A 99 -17.55 24.43 5.66
N PRO A 100 -17.70 25.76 5.75
CA PRO A 100 -17.63 26.66 4.60
C PRO A 100 -16.22 26.70 3.97
N SER A 101 -15.19 26.28 4.70
CA SER A 101 -13.80 26.19 4.24
C SER A 101 -13.51 24.92 3.43
N LEU A 102 -14.43 23.95 3.35
CA LEU A 102 -14.12 22.61 2.86
C LEU A 102 -13.66 22.59 1.40
N GLU A 103 -14.24 23.45 0.55
CA GLU A 103 -13.83 23.64 -0.83
C GLU A 103 -12.38 24.17 -0.92
N ALA A 104 -12.04 25.15 -0.07
CA ALA A 104 -10.69 25.70 0.00
C ALA A 104 -9.67 24.69 0.57
N GLU A 105 -10.08 23.91 1.58
CA GLU A 105 -9.29 22.80 2.13
C GLU A 105 -9.00 21.74 1.05
N LEU A 106 -10.02 21.35 0.27
CA LEU A 106 -9.87 20.39 -0.83
C LEU A 106 -8.95 20.94 -1.93
N ILE A 107 -9.08 22.21 -2.32
CA ILE A 107 -8.17 22.85 -3.28
C ILE A 107 -6.73 22.84 -2.76
N THR A 108 -6.53 23.16 -1.48
CA THR A 108 -5.21 23.14 -0.84
C THR A 108 -4.61 21.74 -0.85
N LEU A 109 -5.43 20.72 -0.61
CA LEU A 109 -5.02 19.32 -0.68
C LEU A 109 -4.60 18.91 -2.10
N TYR A 110 -5.32 19.35 -3.14
CA TYR A 110 -4.91 19.15 -4.54
C TYR A 110 -3.56 19.81 -4.84
N ARG A 111 -3.32 21.04 -4.36
CA ARG A 111 -2.04 21.73 -4.53
C ARG A 111 -0.90 20.98 -3.84
N LEU A 112 -1.12 20.51 -2.62
CA LEU A 112 -0.16 19.67 -1.89
C LEU A 112 0.16 18.38 -2.66
N PHE A 113 -0.86 17.70 -3.19
CA PHE A 113 -0.68 16.53 -4.03
C PHE A 113 0.17 16.81 -5.27
N ILE A 114 -0.07 17.91 -5.97
CA ILE A 114 0.72 18.30 -7.15
C ILE A 114 2.18 18.55 -6.77
N HIS A 115 2.42 19.23 -5.64
CA HIS A 115 3.76 19.50 -5.14
C HIS A 115 4.52 18.20 -4.82
N VAL A 116 3.94 17.33 -4.00
CA VAL A 116 4.52 16.04 -3.63
C VAL A 116 4.75 15.15 -4.87
N LYS A 117 3.81 15.14 -5.81
CA LYS A 117 3.96 14.41 -7.08
C LYS A 117 5.21 14.87 -7.85
N LYS A 118 5.47 16.18 -7.90
CA LYS A 118 6.64 16.73 -8.59
C LYS A 118 7.93 16.29 -7.90
N GLU A 119 7.99 16.41 -6.58
CA GLU A 119 9.16 16.01 -5.79
C GLU A 119 9.47 14.51 -5.93
N VAL A 120 8.46 13.65 -5.82
CA VAL A 120 8.62 12.21 -5.99
C VAL A 120 9.01 11.86 -7.41
N TYR A 121 8.44 12.51 -8.42
CA TYR A 121 8.80 12.27 -9.82
C TYR A 121 10.28 12.49 -10.08
N GLU A 122 10.87 13.56 -9.55
CA GLU A 122 12.31 13.82 -9.71
C GLU A 122 13.17 12.72 -9.07
N ASN A 123 12.76 12.20 -7.92
CA ASN A 123 13.48 11.11 -7.26
C ASN A 123 13.33 9.77 -8.00
N ILE A 124 12.13 9.45 -8.50
CA ILE A 124 11.90 8.28 -9.36
C ILE A 124 12.76 8.37 -10.61
N ARG A 125 12.84 9.55 -11.23
CA ARG A 125 13.66 9.77 -12.42
C ARG A 125 15.14 9.51 -12.13
N ARG A 126 15.68 10.02 -11.02
CA ARG A 126 17.07 9.76 -10.61
C ARG A 126 17.36 8.27 -10.42
N GLU A 127 16.45 7.53 -9.79
CA GLU A 127 16.58 6.07 -9.63
C GLU A 127 16.59 5.37 -11.01
N TYR A 128 15.67 5.74 -11.91
CA TYR A 128 15.66 5.20 -13.27
C TYR A 128 16.96 5.47 -14.02
N ASP A 129 17.50 6.69 -13.91
CA ASP A 129 18.77 7.05 -14.52
C ASP A 129 19.91 6.19 -13.94
N HIS A 130 19.96 6.01 -12.62
CA HIS A 130 20.93 5.13 -11.95
C HIS A 130 20.84 3.67 -12.42
N ILE A 131 19.63 3.11 -12.49
CA ILE A 131 19.40 1.76 -13.02
C ILE A 131 19.89 1.67 -14.48
N PHE A 132 19.51 2.65 -15.31
CA PHE A 132 19.85 2.66 -16.73
C PHE A 132 21.35 2.77 -17.00
N MET A 133 22.08 3.57 -16.21
CA MET A 133 23.53 3.71 -16.32
C MET A 133 24.26 2.41 -16.00
N ASN A 134 23.72 1.60 -15.09
CA ASN A 134 24.32 0.33 -14.68
C ASN A 134 23.88 -0.89 -15.52
N ARG A 135 23.00 -0.71 -16.52
CA ARG A 135 22.37 -1.82 -17.26
C ARG A 135 23.37 -2.80 -17.88
N ASN A 136 24.51 -2.31 -18.37
CA ASN A 136 25.49 -3.12 -19.11
C ASN A 136 26.16 -4.17 -18.21
N TYR A 137 26.26 -3.90 -16.90
CA TYR A 137 26.78 -4.87 -15.93
C TYR A 137 25.88 -6.12 -15.78
N PHE A 138 24.59 -5.97 -16.08
CA PHE A 138 23.58 -7.00 -15.84
C PHE A 138 23.09 -7.68 -17.11
N ILE A 139 22.88 -6.93 -18.20
CA ILE A 139 22.43 -7.46 -19.49
C ILE A 139 23.52 -8.37 -20.08
N ASP A 140 24.78 -7.92 -20.06
CA ASP A 140 25.91 -8.66 -20.62
C ASP A 140 26.67 -9.47 -19.55
N ILE A 141 26.02 -9.82 -18.44
CA ILE A 141 26.69 -10.48 -17.30
C ILE A 141 27.35 -11.82 -17.67
N SER A 142 26.86 -12.49 -18.72
CA SER A 142 27.46 -13.72 -19.26
C SER A 142 28.88 -13.48 -19.79
N THR A 143 29.13 -12.32 -20.42
CA THR A 143 30.42 -11.94 -21.02
C THR A 143 31.40 -11.34 -20.00
N GLN A 144 30.91 -10.93 -18.83
CA GLN A 144 31.73 -10.34 -17.78
C GLN A 144 32.72 -11.35 -17.15
N PRO A 145 33.96 -10.94 -16.86
CA PRO A 145 34.91 -11.75 -16.10
C PRO A 145 34.36 -12.18 -14.74
N ASN A 146 34.62 -13.42 -14.32
CA ASN A 146 34.12 -13.93 -13.04
C ASN A 146 34.66 -13.15 -11.81
N THR A 147 35.81 -12.49 -11.96
CA THR A 147 36.39 -11.59 -10.95
C THR A 147 35.54 -10.36 -10.67
N ASN A 148 34.70 -9.94 -11.62
CA ASN A 148 33.85 -8.75 -11.47
C ASN A 148 32.53 -9.05 -10.76
N ILE A 149 32.19 -10.33 -10.55
CA ILE A 149 30.91 -10.73 -9.95
C ILE A 149 30.68 -10.12 -8.56
N PRO A 150 31.65 -10.09 -7.63
CA PRO A 150 31.47 -9.42 -6.35
C PRO A 150 31.14 -7.93 -6.49
N ILE A 151 31.79 -7.24 -7.44
CA ILE A 151 31.54 -5.81 -7.71
C ILE A 151 30.12 -5.61 -8.25
N ILE A 152 29.70 -6.44 -9.22
CA ILE A 152 28.35 -6.39 -9.80
C ILE A 152 27.27 -6.67 -8.74
N ILE A 153 27.54 -7.56 -7.79
CA ILE A 153 26.66 -7.81 -6.64
C ILE A 153 26.54 -6.54 -5.78
N GLY A 154 27.66 -5.89 -5.45
CA GLY A 154 27.64 -4.64 -4.68
C GLY A 154 26.85 -3.52 -5.38
N ILE A 155 26.98 -3.39 -6.71
CA ILE A 155 26.17 -2.45 -7.50
C ILE A 155 24.68 -2.80 -7.39
N LEU A 156 24.31 -4.07 -7.55
CA LEU A 156 22.92 -4.52 -7.43
C LEU A 156 22.35 -4.28 -6.03
N GLU A 157 23.13 -4.52 -4.99
CA GLU A 157 22.73 -4.27 -3.59
C GLU A 157 22.49 -2.78 -3.35
N ASN A 158 23.36 -1.91 -3.86
CA ASN A 158 23.17 -0.47 -3.79
C ASN A 158 21.90 -0.01 -4.51
N LEU A 159 21.65 -0.50 -5.74
CA LEU A 159 20.43 -0.19 -6.49
C LEU A 159 19.16 -0.66 -5.74
N ASN A 160 19.20 -1.82 -5.09
CA ASN A 160 18.08 -2.28 -4.25
C ASN A 160 17.90 -1.41 -3.00
N HIS A 161 19.00 -0.94 -2.41
CA HIS A 161 18.93 -0.04 -1.25
C HIS A 161 18.30 1.30 -1.63
N GLU A 162 18.73 1.90 -2.75
CA GLU A 162 18.15 3.12 -3.31
C GLU A 162 16.64 2.95 -3.58
N HIS A 163 16.24 1.84 -4.21
CA HIS A 163 14.84 1.50 -4.47
C HIS A 163 13.99 1.41 -3.20
N ASN A 164 14.49 0.72 -2.18
CA ASN A 164 13.79 0.59 -0.89
C ASN A 164 13.70 1.95 -0.17
N SER A 165 14.77 2.74 -0.20
CA SER A 165 14.77 4.08 0.36
C SER A 165 13.75 4.98 -0.34
N LEU A 166 13.64 4.89 -1.68
CA LEU A 166 12.64 5.65 -2.41
C LEU A 166 11.22 5.18 -2.09
N SER A 167 10.99 3.87 -1.97
CA SER A 167 9.69 3.32 -1.57
C SER A 167 9.21 3.93 -0.25
N ILE A 168 10.08 3.94 0.77
CA ILE A 168 9.79 4.53 2.09
C ILE A 168 9.55 6.04 1.96
N PHE A 169 10.36 6.75 1.17
CA PHE A 169 10.19 8.17 0.92
C PHE A 169 8.82 8.48 0.29
N ILE A 170 8.38 7.69 -0.69
CA ILE A 170 7.07 7.84 -1.33
C ILE A 170 5.95 7.63 -0.31
N GLU A 171 5.99 6.53 0.44
CA GLU A 171 4.98 6.22 1.47
C GLU A 171 4.84 7.35 2.50
N ASN A 172 5.96 7.86 3.01
CA ASN A 172 5.96 8.93 4.00
C ASN A 172 5.38 10.24 3.48
N ASN A 173 5.71 10.62 2.24
CA ASN A 173 5.19 11.84 1.63
C ASN A 173 3.69 11.74 1.33
N LEU A 174 3.24 10.55 0.92
CA LEU A 174 1.83 10.30 0.59
C LEU A 174 0.96 10.12 1.84
N LYS A 175 1.54 9.70 2.98
CA LYS A 175 0.82 9.53 4.25
C LYS A 175 0.11 10.82 4.68
N LYS A 176 0.81 11.96 4.67
CA LYS A 176 0.23 13.26 5.03
C LYS A 176 -0.98 13.64 4.17
N ILE A 177 -0.97 13.26 2.90
CA ILE A 177 -2.10 13.50 1.98
C ILE A 177 -3.24 12.55 2.32
N SER A 178 -2.93 11.27 2.57
CA SER A 178 -3.91 10.26 2.96
C SER A 178 -4.65 10.63 4.25
N ASP A 179 -3.93 11.13 5.26
CA ASP A 179 -4.53 11.54 6.53
C ASP A 179 -5.52 12.70 6.32
N LYS A 180 -5.12 13.73 5.55
CA LYS A 180 -6.02 14.84 5.18
C LYS A 180 -7.22 14.42 4.36
N ILE A 181 -7.07 13.42 3.48
CA ILE A 181 -8.19 12.83 2.74
C ILE A 181 -9.22 12.24 3.72
N GLN A 182 -8.76 11.53 4.76
CA GLN A 182 -9.67 10.92 5.76
C GLN A 182 -10.41 11.99 6.57
N GLU A 183 -9.73 13.05 6.97
CA GLU A 183 -10.36 14.19 7.67
C GLU A 183 -11.47 14.84 6.83
N ILE A 184 -11.18 15.12 5.55
CA ILE A 184 -12.18 15.71 4.63
C ILE A 184 -13.32 14.71 4.36
N ASP A 185 -13.04 13.42 4.16
CA ASP A 185 -14.07 12.40 3.95
C ASP A 185 -15.02 12.31 5.15
N ALA A 186 -14.52 12.41 6.38
CA ALA A 186 -15.35 12.41 7.58
C ALA A 186 -16.29 13.63 7.62
N LYS A 187 -15.79 14.83 7.29
CA LYS A 187 -16.62 16.04 7.17
C LYS A 187 -17.68 15.90 6.07
N ILE A 188 -17.32 15.31 4.93
CA ILE A 188 -18.27 15.06 3.82
C ILE A 188 -19.32 14.03 4.22
N LYS A 189 -18.95 12.93 4.89
CA LYS A 189 -19.89 11.92 5.38
C LYS A 189 -20.95 12.53 6.30
N PHE A 190 -20.54 13.41 7.21
CA PHE A 190 -21.48 14.16 8.05
C PHE A 190 -22.49 14.98 7.20
N LEU A 191 -22.03 15.65 6.13
CA LEU A 191 -22.92 16.37 5.21
C LEU A 191 -23.84 15.41 4.43
N GLU A 192 -23.33 14.26 3.99
CA GLU A 192 -24.11 13.21 3.33
C GLU A 192 -25.21 12.69 4.26
N ASP A 193 -24.91 12.45 5.54
CA ASP A 193 -25.87 11.98 6.52
C ASP A 193 -26.99 13.00 6.73
N ILE A 194 -26.67 14.28 6.93
CA ILE A 194 -27.69 15.32 7.03
C ILE A 194 -28.55 15.32 5.76
N ARG A 195 -27.93 15.38 4.58
CA ARG A 195 -28.67 15.42 3.32
C ARG A 195 -29.60 14.21 3.17
N ASN A 196 -29.13 13.01 3.52
CA ASN A 196 -29.92 11.78 3.46
C ASN A 196 -31.13 11.82 4.39
N HIS A 197 -31.03 12.47 5.56
CA HIS A 197 -32.19 12.66 6.44
C HIS A 197 -33.24 13.57 5.81
N PHE A 198 -32.84 14.69 5.21
CA PHE A 198 -33.78 15.58 4.52
C PHE A 198 -34.38 14.94 3.27
N GLN A 199 -33.58 14.22 2.49
CA GLN A 199 -34.04 13.55 1.26
C GLN A 199 -35.15 12.54 1.50
N LYS A 200 -35.18 11.87 2.66
CA LYS A 200 -36.26 10.93 3.03
C LYS A 200 -37.65 11.59 3.03
N PHE A 201 -37.71 12.90 3.25
CA PHE A 201 -38.94 13.65 3.40
C PHE A 201 -39.15 14.66 2.27
N ASN A 202 -38.46 14.48 1.13
CA ASN A 202 -38.54 15.38 -0.02
C ASN A 202 -39.94 15.52 -0.63
N SER A 203 -40.84 14.55 -0.39
CA SER A 203 -42.24 14.62 -0.83
C SER A 203 -43.11 15.53 0.05
N ILE A 204 -42.66 15.86 1.25
CA ILE A 204 -43.46 16.58 2.27
C ILE A 204 -42.86 17.95 2.57
N ILE A 205 -41.54 18.11 2.36
CA ILE A 205 -40.82 19.34 2.65
C ILE A 205 -40.52 20.07 1.34
N GLU A 206 -41.04 21.29 1.23
CA GLU A 206 -40.65 22.22 0.17
C GLU A 206 -39.49 23.10 0.65
N PHE A 207 -38.27 22.76 0.23
CA PHE A 207 -37.09 23.59 0.51
C PHE A 207 -37.12 24.86 -0.34
N THR A 208 -37.10 26.03 0.31
CA THR A 208 -37.01 27.29 -0.43
C THR A 208 -35.60 27.48 -1.02
N ARG A 209 -35.45 28.38 -2.00
CA ARG A 209 -34.19 28.56 -2.76
C ARG A 209 -32.96 28.87 -1.88
N ASP A 210 -33.19 29.61 -0.79
CA ASP A 210 -32.19 30.09 0.16
C ASP A 210 -32.07 29.24 1.42
N GLU A 211 -32.86 28.17 1.49
CA GLU A 211 -32.86 27.25 2.61
C GLU A 211 -31.71 26.24 2.54
N LYS A 212 -31.16 25.94 3.71
CA LYS A 212 -29.94 25.16 3.91
C LYS A 212 -30.18 24.18 5.05
N ALA A 213 -29.92 22.91 4.79
CA ALA A 213 -30.06 21.86 5.79
C ALA A 213 -28.97 22.00 6.86
N LEU A 214 -29.38 22.10 8.13
CA LEU A 214 -28.48 22.24 9.28
C LEU A 214 -28.37 20.95 10.08
N TYR A 215 -29.49 20.36 10.49
CA TYR A 215 -29.43 19.20 11.36
C TYR A 215 -30.66 18.33 11.25
N ALA A 216 -30.52 17.06 11.62
CA ALA A 216 -31.61 16.10 11.67
C ALA A 216 -31.44 15.20 12.88
N LEU A 217 -32.50 15.01 13.65
CA LEU A 217 -32.49 14.12 14.81
C LEU A 217 -33.84 13.44 15.01
N ARG A 218 -33.81 12.21 15.49
CA ARG A 218 -35.03 11.50 15.93
C ARG A 218 -35.33 11.89 17.37
N CYS A 219 -36.53 12.37 17.63
CA CYS A 219 -36.96 12.78 18.96
C CYS A 219 -38.44 12.50 19.21
N LYS A 220 -38.82 12.67 20.47
CA LYS A 220 -40.20 12.75 20.93
C LYS A 220 -40.45 14.17 21.40
N LEU A 221 -41.60 14.74 21.08
CA LEU A 221 -41.98 16.07 21.59
C LEU A 221 -42.63 15.93 22.97
N ALA A 222 -42.32 16.85 23.88
CA ALA A 222 -43.05 16.95 25.13
C ALA A 222 -44.49 17.44 24.85
N LYS A 223 -45.48 16.90 25.56
CA LYS A 223 -46.86 17.39 25.47
C LYS A 223 -46.97 18.68 26.31
N GLY A 224 -46.96 19.84 25.66
CA GLY A 224 -47.14 21.15 26.31
C GLY A 224 -45.88 21.75 26.93
N PHE A 225 -46.04 22.88 27.64
CA PHE A 225 -44.93 23.71 28.17
C PHE A 225 -44.37 23.25 29.53
N ASN A 226 -44.89 22.18 30.10
CA ASN A 226 -44.52 21.77 31.46
C ASN A 226 -43.29 20.85 31.42
N PRO A 227 -42.13 21.24 31.97
CA PRO A 227 -40.89 20.46 31.90
C PRO A 227 -40.94 19.14 32.69
N LEU A 228 -41.99 18.93 33.48
CA LEU A 228 -42.26 17.69 34.22
C LEU A 228 -43.18 16.72 33.46
N ASN A 229 -43.72 17.09 32.30
CA ASN A 229 -44.63 16.23 31.55
C ASN A 229 -43.90 15.06 30.91
N GLU A 230 -44.55 13.90 30.91
CA GLU A 230 -44.13 12.72 30.17
C GLU A 230 -44.02 13.05 28.67
N TYR A 231 -42.87 12.72 28.06
CA TYR A 231 -42.67 12.85 26.61
C TYR A 231 -43.79 12.11 25.85
N SER A 232 -44.22 12.65 24.70
CA SER A 232 -45.22 11.94 23.88
C SER A 232 -44.72 10.55 23.50
N ASN A 233 -45.65 9.59 23.36
CA ASN A 233 -45.30 8.26 22.84
C ASN A 233 -44.95 8.31 21.34
N GLU A 234 -45.35 9.38 20.67
CA GLU A 234 -45.15 9.60 19.24
C GLU A 234 -43.72 10.04 18.95
N ARG A 235 -43.00 9.16 18.26
CA ARG A 235 -41.67 9.46 17.73
C ARG A 235 -41.81 10.25 16.44
N GLY A 236 -40.86 11.14 16.20
CA GLY A 236 -40.75 11.88 14.96
C GLY A 236 -39.31 12.19 14.62
N THR A 237 -39.12 12.73 13.42
CA THR A 237 -37.84 13.30 12.98
C THR A 237 -37.98 14.82 12.97
N LEU A 238 -37.10 15.48 13.72
CA LEU A 238 -36.90 16.91 13.66
C LEU A 238 -35.83 17.21 12.61
N LEU A 239 -36.17 18.06 11.66
CA LEU A 239 -35.27 18.55 10.62
C LEU A 239 -35.13 20.06 10.79
N ILE A 240 -33.91 20.52 10.95
CA ILE A 240 -33.59 21.91 11.23
C ILE A 240 -32.88 22.49 10.01
N SER A 241 -33.45 23.53 9.42
CA SER A 241 -32.80 24.36 8.42
C SER A 241 -32.42 25.72 9.01
N ASN A 242 -31.78 26.57 8.21
CA ASN A 242 -31.49 27.95 8.60
C ASN A 242 -32.74 28.86 8.67
N LEU A 243 -33.88 28.43 8.15
CA LEU A 243 -35.12 29.23 8.09
C LEU A 243 -36.27 28.58 8.87
N TYR A 244 -36.35 27.26 8.87
CA TYR A 244 -37.49 26.51 9.39
C TYR A 244 -37.05 25.34 10.26
N ILE A 245 -37.95 24.93 11.14
CA ILE A 245 -37.85 23.68 11.89
C ILE A 245 -39.05 22.84 11.49
N TYR A 246 -38.80 21.67 10.91
CA TYR A 246 -39.82 20.71 10.52
C TYR A 246 -39.84 19.58 11.54
N PHE A 247 -41.00 19.31 12.11
CA PHE A 247 -41.20 18.09 12.88
C PHE A 247 -42.13 17.16 12.10
N ILE A 248 -41.63 15.97 11.76
CA ILE A 248 -42.36 14.97 10.99
C ILE A 248 -42.56 13.76 11.89
N HIS A 249 -43.81 13.46 12.24
CA HIS A 249 -44.13 12.26 13.01
C HIS A 249 -43.77 10.99 12.22
N GLU A 250 -43.23 9.97 12.89
CA GLU A 250 -42.96 8.66 12.26
C GLU A 250 -44.26 7.96 11.82
N TYR A 251 -45.40 8.35 12.42
CA TYR A 251 -46.75 7.97 12.04
C TYR A 251 -47.49 9.19 11.50
N GLY A 252 -47.13 9.59 10.28
CA GLY A 252 -47.98 10.36 9.37
C GLY A 252 -48.11 9.56 8.08
#